data_AF-A0A8X6HVS6-F1
#
_entry.id   AF-A0A8X6HVS6-F1
#
_cell.length_a   1.000
_cell.length_b   1.000
_cell.length_c   1.000
_cell.angle_alpha   90.00
_cell.angle_beta   90.00
_cell.angle_gamma   90.00
#
_symmetry.space_group_name_H-M   'P 1'
#
loop_
_entity.id
_entity.type
_entity.pdbx_description
1 polymer ?
#
loop_
_entity_poly.entity_id
_entity_poly.type
_entity_poly.pdbx_seq_one_letter_code
_entity_poly.pdbx_strand_id
1 'polypeptide(L)'
;MPVLAPTVPSSSNRREQVIWTRLRLGHTSITHRHLLFGEPPPYCEICNISLSGAKFVGDLLPGGKIRAQETQKIFSSPSSWAIHCKKLLNPDKKSGCGWSSMRYKGKKLDTYKNLWFRKHKQEQENSLSSPSTSNANNKSGMHVDHPEEDKKSTTPKKWEIDKLQNIIPRPRPSPQKRIIVPHTVLGNRSFAHDLNTLVKCTPFSGLDRIQPFTVTIATNCLLLVDFHCHIIKNEVVGYLGGNWDIASHNLAVLQAFPCRSGLGDKDSAARVEDEIRRSLERRHLSVVGWYHSHPTFPAQPTIKDVDSQMEYQITMKGDSDSSYTPCLGLICSPYDNQRPATEADYLAYWVMPPPEHRPHEYGRPMQMIYSIAHDSFLTQDLLMEMVMYFLDMTLVTNNCKSFLNLLM
;
A
#
# COMPACT_ATOMS: atom_id res chain seq x y z
N MET A 1 -11.73 3.03 21.60
CA MET A 1 -12.43 3.33 20.32
C MET A 1 -13.54 2.32 20.12
N PRO A 2 -14.73 2.70 19.62
CA PRO A 2 -15.72 1.73 19.18
C PRO A 2 -15.20 1.02 17.92
N VAL A 3 -15.08 -0.30 17.99
CA VAL A 3 -14.64 -1.14 16.87
C VAL A 3 -15.89 -1.76 16.27
N LEU A 4 -16.11 -1.58 14.97
CA LEU A 4 -17.20 -2.24 14.25
C LEU A 4 -16.79 -3.67 13.87
N ALA A 5 -17.72 -4.62 14.02
CA ALA A 5 -17.58 -5.99 13.54
C ALA A 5 -17.46 -6.02 11.99
N PRO A 6 -16.94 -7.11 11.42
CA PRO A 6 -16.22 -7.09 10.16
C PRO A 6 -17.15 -7.03 8.94
N THR A 7 -17.33 -5.84 8.38
CA THR A 7 -17.83 -5.69 7.00
C THR A 7 -16.96 -4.68 6.27
N VAL A 8 -16.11 -5.17 5.36
CA VAL A 8 -15.33 -4.34 4.43
C VAL A 8 -16.31 -3.80 3.37
N PRO A 9 -16.30 -2.50 3.01
CA PRO A 9 -17.18 -1.98 1.96
C PRO A 9 -16.93 -2.71 0.63
N SER A 10 -18.00 -3.19 0.00
CA SER A 10 -17.98 -4.02 -1.22
C SER A 10 -17.39 -3.35 -2.46
N SER A 11 -17.10 -2.04 -2.41
CA SER A 11 -16.51 -1.25 -3.49
C SER A 11 -15.06 -0.82 -3.23
N SER A 12 -14.39 -1.38 -2.22
CA SER A 12 -13.03 -0.95 -1.85
C SER A 12 -11.95 -1.70 -2.62
N ASN A 13 -10.96 -0.98 -3.17
CA ASN A 13 -9.79 -1.61 -3.78
C ASN A 13 -8.91 -2.26 -2.70
N ARG A 14 -8.05 -3.20 -3.09
CA ARG A 14 -7.22 -3.98 -2.16
C ARG A 14 -6.44 -3.13 -1.16
N ARG A 15 -5.89 -2.01 -1.62
CA ARG A 15 -5.17 -1.06 -0.79
C ARG A 15 -6.07 -0.45 0.28
N GLU A 16 -7.28 -0.06 -0.06
CA GLU A 16 -8.28 0.41 0.89
C GLU A 16 -8.66 -0.67 1.90
N GLN A 17 -8.77 -1.94 1.49
CA GLN A 17 -9.06 -3.05 2.41
C GLN A 17 -7.93 -3.24 3.45
N VAL A 18 -6.67 -3.14 3.02
CA VAL A 18 -5.50 -3.18 3.93
C VAL A 18 -5.52 -1.98 4.86
N ILE A 19 -5.78 -0.77 4.35
CA ILE A 19 -5.91 0.45 5.17
C ILE A 19 -7.03 0.27 6.21
N TRP A 20 -8.23 -0.17 5.80
CA TRP A 20 -9.35 -0.41 6.71
C TRP A 20 -9.02 -1.45 7.78
N THR A 21 -8.29 -2.50 7.42
CA THR A 21 -7.83 -3.52 8.36
C THR A 21 -6.83 -2.95 9.36
N ARG A 22 -5.85 -2.15 8.92
CA ARG A 22 -4.87 -1.49 9.80
C ARG A 22 -5.53 -0.44 10.71
N LEU A 23 -6.51 0.31 10.21
CA LEU A 23 -7.34 1.24 11.00
C LEU A 23 -8.15 0.49 12.07
N ARG A 24 -8.67 -0.71 11.78
CA ARG A 24 -9.39 -1.57 12.75
C ARG A 24 -8.49 -2.10 13.86
N LEU A 25 -7.24 -2.41 13.54
CA LEU A 25 -6.22 -2.79 14.52
C LEU A 25 -5.75 -1.60 15.37
N GLY A 26 -6.15 -0.37 15.03
CA GLY A 26 -5.81 0.85 15.78
C GLY A 26 -4.50 1.51 15.33
N HIS A 27 -3.96 1.14 14.17
CA HIS A 27 -2.73 1.70 13.59
C HIS A 27 -3.06 2.77 12.56
N THR A 28 -3.38 3.97 13.05
CA THR A 28 -3.56 5.19 12.25
C THR A 28 -2.28 6.04 12.27
N SER A 29 -2.09 6.96 11.32
CA SER A 29 -0.99 7.94 11.35
C SER A 29 -0.95 8.74 12.66
N ILE A 30 -2.10 8.91 13.33
CA ILE A 30 -2.23 9.65 14.59
C ILE A 30 -1.69 8.81 15.76
N THR A 31 -1.94 7.50 15.76
CA THR A 31 -1.44 6.58 16.79
C THR A 31 0.03 6.19 16.58
N HIS A 32 0.57 6.30 15.37
CA HIS A 32 2.00 6.03 15.10
C HIS A 32 2.94 7.01 15.80
N ARG A 33 2.55 8.28 15.97
CA ARG A 33 3.36 9.26 16.73
C ARG A 33 3.56 8.85 18.18
N HIS A 34 2.47 8.53 18.86
CA HIS A 34 2.50 8.03 20.23
C HIS A 34 3.22 6.68 20.35
N LEU A 35 2.96 5.74 19.43
CA LEU A 35 3.51 4.39 19.49
C LEU A 35 4.99 4.28 19.09
N LEU A 36 5.46 5.08 18.13
CA LEU A 36 6.83 5.00 17.59
C LEU A 36 7.79 6.02 18.22
N PHE A 37 7.30 7.17 18.66
CA PHE A 37 8.14 8.27 19.17
C PHE A 37 7.98 8.50 20.67
N GLY A 38 7.13 7.73 21.36
CA GLY A 38 6.85 7.91 22.79
C GLY A 38 6.19 9.25 23.13
N GLU A 39 5.70 9.98 22.13
CA GLU A 39 4.99 11.24 22.31
C GLU A 39 3.73 11.03 23.15
N PRO A 40 3.26 12.05 23.90
CA PRO A 40 2.02 11.93 24.67
C PRO A 40 0.83 11.53 23.77
N PRO A 41 -0.17 10.80 24.29
CA PRO A 41 -1.29 10.30 23.49
C PRO A 41 -1.95 11.42 22.68
N PRO A 42 -2.18 11.23 21.36
CA PRO A 42 -2.69 12.28 20.51
C PRO A 42 -4.07 12.74 20.99
N TYR A 43 -4.29 14.04 20.95
CA TYR A 43 -5.59 14.65 21.21
C TYR A 43 -6.29 14.98 19.90
N CYS A 44 -7.59 14.73 19.82
CA CYS A 44 -8.38 15.26 18.71
C CYS A 44 -8.49 16.78 18.88
N GLU A 45 -7.81 17.58 18.05
CA GLU A 45 -7.85 19.06 18.11
C GLU A 45 -9.27 19.63 17.98
N ILE A 46 -10.17 18.91 17.31
CA ILE A 46 -11.57 19.30 17.12
C ILE A 46 -12.42 18.94 18.36
N CYS A 47 -12.05 17.86 19.05
CA CYS A 47 -12.86 17.27 20.12
C CYS A 47 -12.33 17.60 21.53
N ASN A 48 -11.08 18.03 21.62
CA ASN A 48 -10.25 18.18 22.80
C ASN A 48 -10.36 16.98 23.77
N ILE A 49 -10.18 15.78 23.23
CA ILE A 49 -10.25 14.51 23.97
C ILE A 49 -8.93 13.75 23.73
N SER A 50 -8.29 13.30 24.80
CA SER A 50 -7.16 12.37 24.76
C SER A 50 -7.62 11.04 24.17
N LEU A 51 -6.96 10.57 23.11
CA LEU A 51 -7.24 9.27 22.50
C LEU A 51 -6.63 8.17 23.38
N SER A 52 -7.26 7.85 24.50
CA SER A 52 -6.78 6.82 25.44
C SER A 52 -7.84 5.74 25.73
N GLY A 53 -7.44 4.47 25.50
CA GLY A 53 -7.67 3.35 26.40
C GLY A 53 -8.97 2.53 26.35
N ALA A 54 -10.16 3.12 26.27
CA ALA A 54 -11.38 2.34 26.52
C ALA A 54 -11.88 1.58 25.28
N LYS A 55 -11.93 0.25 25.38
CA LYS A 55 -12.53 -0.66 24.40
C LYS A 55 -13.96 -1.00 24.86
N PHE A 56 -14.92 -0.87 23.95
CA PHE A 56 -16.32 -1.26 24.16
C PHE A 56 -16.71 -2.28 23.10
N VAL A 57 -17.24 -3.42 23.51
CA VAL A 57 -17.63 -4.51 22.59
C VAL A 57 -19.14 -4.65 22.57
N GLY A 58 -19.73 -4.85 21.38
CA GLY A 58 -21.16 -5.04 21.21
C GLY A 58 -21.49 -5.99 20.08
N ASP A 59 -22.50 -6.84 20.30
CA ASP A 59 -23.00 -7.79 19.32
C ASP A 59 -23.98 -7.09 18.37
N LEU A 60 -23.80 -7.27 17.06
CA LEU A 60 -24.76 -6.80 16.07
C LEU A 60 -25.92 -7.80 15.96
N LEU A 61 -27.13 -7.36 16.29
CA LEU A 61 -28.36 -8.15 16.21
C LEU A 61 -29.06 -7.94 14.86
N PRO A 62 -29.96 -8.87 14.46
CA PRO A 62 -30.83 -8.69 13.30
C PRO A 62 -31.60 -7.36 13.35
N GLY A 63 -31.64 -6.64 12.23
CA GLY A 63 -32.29 -5.33 12.13
C GLY A 63 -31.43 -4.13 12.55
N GLY A 64 -30.11 -4.29 12.66
CA GLY A 64 -29.16 -3.18 12.87
C GLY A 64 -29.05 -2.68 14.32
N LYS A 65 -29.64 -3.42 15.27
CA LYS A 65 -29.54 -3.14 16.71
C LYS A 65 -28.21 -3.66 17.25
N ILE A 66 -27.70 -3.04 18.31
CA ILE A 66 -26.42 -3.43 18.93
C ILE A 66 -26.65 -3.77 20.40
N ARG A 67 -26.23 -4.95 20.84
CA ARG A 67 -26.23 -5.34 22.25
C ARG A 67 -24.84 -5.11 22.84
N ALA A 68 -24.69 -4.14 23.74
CA ALA A 68 -23.42 -3.92 24.44
C ALA A 68 -23.10 -5.13 25.33
N GLN A 69 -21.91 -5.72 25.23
CA GLN A 69 -21.54 -6.90 26.01
C GLN A 69 -21.39 -6.57 27.50
N GLU A 70 -20.92 -5.37 27.82
CA GLU A 70 -20.67 -4.92 29.19
C GLU A 70 -21.96 -4.64 29.97
N THR A 71 -23.00 -4.13 29.31
CA THR A 71 -24.25 -3.71 29.96
C THR A 71 -25.46 -4.55 29.56
N GLN A 72 -25.28 -5.48 28.63
CA GLN A 72 -26.33 -6.27 27.96
C GLN A 72 -27.46 -5.44 27.34
N LYS A 73 -27.28 -4.12 27.26
CA LYS A 73 -28.30 -3.18 26.79
C LYS A 73 -28.33 -3.16 25.26
N ILE A 74 -29.54 -3.18 24.72
CA ILE A 74 -29.78 -3.13 23.27
C ILE A 74 -30.01 -1.70 22.82
N PHE A 75 -29.26 -1.29 21.81
CA PHE A 75 -29.28 0.03 21.19
C PHE A 75 -29.89 -0.07 19.80
N SER A 76 -30.79 0.86 19.45
CA SER A 76 -31.46 0.89 18.16
C SER A 76 -30.57 1.35 17.01
N SER A 77 -29.40 1.94 17.31
CA SER A 77 -28.44 2.39 16.31
C SER A 77 -27.00 2.47 16.85
N PRO A 78 -25.99 2.38 15.98
CA PRO A 78 -24.58 2.67 16.32
C PRO A 78 -24.38 4.03 17.00
N SER A 79 -25.14 5.04 16.58
CA SER A 79 -25.09 6.38 17.16
C SER A 79 -25.53 6.38 18.63
N SER A 80 -26.64 5.70 18.94
CA SER A 80 -27.15 5.60 20.32
C SER A 80 -26.21 4.82 21.25
N TRP A 81 -25.57 3.76 20.73
CA TRP A 81 -24.57 3.00 21.46
C TRP A 81 -23.29 3.82 21.71
N ALA A 82 -22.78 4.52 20.70
CA ALA A 82 -21.60 5.38 20.84
C ALA A 82 -21.82 6.53 21.84
N ILE A 83 -23.03 7.10 21.88
CA ILE A 83 -23.39 8.12 22.88
C ILE A 83 -23.37 7.52 24.29
N HIS A 84 -23.86 6.29 24.45
CA HIS A 84 -23.83 5.59 25.72
C HIS A 84 -22.39 5.32 26.19
N CYS A 85 -21.51 4.77 25.34
CA CYS A 85 -20.10 4.57 25.68
C CYS A 85 -19.40 5.90 26.04
N LYS A 86 -19.71 6.99 25.34
CA LYS A 86 -19.16 8.32 25.65
C LYS A 86 -19.65 8.86 27.00
N LYS A 87 -20.91 8.62 27.38
CA LYS A 87 -21.46 9.00 28.69
C LYS A 87 -20.85 8.20 29.84
N LEU A 88 -20.54 6.92 29.62
CA LEU A 88 -19.82 6.11 30.60
C LEU A 88 -18.41 6.66 30.88
N LEU A 89 -17.77 7.23 29.86
CA LEU A 89 -16.44 7.83 30.01
C LEU A 89 -16.46 9.27 30.55
N ASN A 90 -17.53 10.03 30.32
CA ASN A 90 -17.63 11.44 30.71
C ASN A 90 -19.09 11.81 31.07
N PRO A 91 -19.53 11.54 32.32
CA PRO A 91 -20.92 11.74 32.77
C PRO A 91 -21.39 13.20 32.67
N ASP A 92 -20.49 14.16 32.89
CA ASP A 92 -20.80 15.59 32.99
C ASP A 92 -20.87 16.32 31.64
N LYS A 93 -20.43 15.67 30.54
CA LYS A 93 -20.48 16.26 29.19
C LYS A 93 -21.86 16.02 28.57
N LYS A 94 -22.70 17.06 28.53
CA LYS A 94 -23.92 17.08 27.68
C LYS A 94 -23.50 17.00 26.21
N SER A 95 -23.60 15.81 25.62
CA SER A 95 -23.18 15.50 24.25
C SER A 95 -23.74 16.48 23.22
N GLY A 96 -22.87 17.28 22.60
CA GLY A 96 -23.21 18.10 21.43
C GLY A 96 -23.30 17.23 20.17
N CYS A 97 -24.40 17.35 19.45
CA CYS A 97 -24.60 16.77 18.13
C CYS A 97 -23.52 17.29 17.17
N GLY A 98 -22.84 16.43 16.40
CA GLY A 98 -21.75 16.84 15.50
C GLY A 98 -22.16 17.93 14.47
N TRP A 99 -23.45 18.00 14.15
CA TRP A 99 -24.05 19.00 13.27
C TRP A 99 -24.05 20.42 13.85
N SER A 100 -24.22 20.57 15.16
CA SER A 100 -24.23 21.89 15.83
C SER A 100 -22.82 22.45 16.06
N SER A 101 -21.80 21.61 15.88
CA SER A 101 -20.42 21.86 16.30
C SER A 101 -19.53 22.27 15.13
N MET A 102 -19.75 21.71 13.93
CA MET A 102 -18.96 22.06 12.74
C MET A 102 -19.59 23.20 11.94
N ARG A 103 -18.74 24.04 11.34
CA ARG A 103 -19.14 25.14 10.44
C ARG A 103 -18.60 24.89 9.04
N TYR A 104 -19.40 25.20 8.02
CA TYR A 104 -19.01 25.24 6.62
C TYR A 104 -19.30 26.65 6.08
N LYS A 105 -18.29 27.28 5.46
CA LYS A 105 -18.37 28.69 4.99
C LYS A 105 -18.95 29.66 6.03
N GLY A 106 -18.49 29.54 7.29
CA GLY A 106 -18.90 30.38 8.42
C GLY A 106 -20.23 30.02 9.09
N LYS A 107 -21.08 29.18 8.47
CA LYS A 107 -22.40 28.78 9.01
C LYS A 107 -22.38 27.36 9.59
N LYS A 108 -23.18 27.09 10.62
CA LYS A 108 -23.23 25.75 11.27
C LYS A 108 -23.78 24.71 10.29
N LEU A 109 -23.23 23.49 10.34
CA LEU A 109 -23.67 22.37 9.49
C LEU A 109 -25.13 21.99 9.72
N ASP A 110 -25.65 22.19 10.94
CA ASP A 110 -27.08 22.05 11.25
C ASP A 110 -27.97 22.97 10.40
N THR A 111 -27.49 24.16 10.05
CA THR A 111 -28.20 25.09 9.16
C THR A 111 -28.34 24.50 7.75
N TYR A 112 -27.29 23.88 7.23
CA TYR A 112 -27.32 23.24 5.91
C TYR A 112 -28.18 21.98 5.91
N LYS A 113 -28.13 21.19 6.99
CA LYS A 113 -28.99 20.03 7.18
C LYS A 113 -30.47 20.43 7.17
N ASN A 114 -30.85 21.47 7.92
CA ASN A 114 -32.23 21.96 7.96
C ASN A 114 -32.68 22.54 6.61
N LEU A 115 -31.79 23.22 5.87
CA LEU A 115 -32.06 23.68 4.51
C LEU A 115 -32.31 22.52 3.55
N TRP A 116 -31.52 21.45 3.64
CA TRP A 116 -31.67 20.25 2.82
C TRP A 116 -32.98 19.52 3.12
N PHE A 117 -33.33 19.31 4.39
CA PHE A 117 -34.60 18.69 4.77
C PHE A 117 -35.81 19.54 4.36
N ARG A 118 -35.72 20.86 4.47
CA ARG A 118 -36.79 21.76 4.01
C ARG A 118 -36.99 21.67 2.49
N LYS A 119 -35.89 21.59 1.73
CA LYS A 119 -35.93 21.45 0.28
C LYS A 119 -36.52 20.09 -0.13
N HIS A 120 -36.14 19.01 0.54
CA HIS A 120 -36.71 17.69 0.28
C HIS A 120 -38.17 17.55 0.71
N LYS A 121 -38.59 18.25 1.77
CA LYS A 121 -40.00 18.29 2.18
C LYS A 121 -40.84 19.07 1.17
N GLN A 122 -40.32 20.18 0.63
CA GLN A 122 -40.93 20.92 -0.47
C GLN A 122 -40.98 20.12 -1.79
N GLU A 123 -39.95 19.32 -2.09
CA GLU A 123 -39.92 18.44 -3.26
C GLU A 123 -40.91 17.26 -3.12
N GLN A 124 -41.11 16.74 -1.90
CA GLN A 124 -42.16 15.75 -1.63
C GLN A 124 -43.57 16.35 -1.70
N GLU A 125 -43.80 17.54 -1.13
CA GLU A 125 -45.10 18.23 -1.18
C GLU A 125 -45.45 18.66 -2.62
N ASN A 126 -44.49 19.12 -3.42
CA ASN A 126 -44.69 19.46 -4.84
C ASN A 126 -44.90 18.22 -5.74
N SER A 127 -44.46 17.03 -5.32
CA SER A 127 -44.72 15.77 -6.05
C SER A 127 -46.12 15.19 -5.80
N LEU A 128 -46.84 15.73 -4.80
CA LEU A 128 -48.19 15.29 -4.40
C LEU A 128 -49.28 16.31 -4.74
N SER A 129 -48.94 17.46 -5.33
CA SER A 129 -49.91 18.45 -5.83
C SER A 129 -49.67 18.74 -7.32
N SER A 130 -50.24 17.90 -8.19
CA SER A 130 -50.49 18.26 -9.58
C SER A 130 -51.96 17.93 -9.90
N PRO A 131 -52.85 18.92 -10.06
CA PRO A 131 -54.09 18.72 -10.77
C PRO A 131 -53.87 18.93 -12.27
N SER A 132 -54.42 17.98 -12.99
CA SER A 132 -54.72 17.90 -14.41
C SER A 132 -55.16 19.17 -15.14
N THR A 133 -54.99 19.09 -16.47
CA THR A 133 -55.83 19.59 -17.57
C THR A 133 -55.62 21.00 -18.17
N SER A 134 -55.32 20.95 -19.48
CA SER A 134 -55.83 21.74 -20.61
C SER A 134 -55.44 23.22 -20.83
N ASN A 135 -54.72 23.41 -21.94
CA ASN A 135 -54.91 24.37 -23.04
C ASN A 135 -54.99 25.89 -22.81
N ALA A 136 -54.05 26.55 -23.51
CA ALA A 136 -54.23 27.66 -24.46
C ALA A 136 -54.09 29.12 -23.98
N ASN A 137 -53.44 29.86 -24.89
CA ASN A 137 -53.55 31.27 -25.24
C ASN A 137 -52.62 32.33 -24.60
N ASN A 138 -51.62 32.69 -25.43
CA ASN A 138 -51.48 33.95 -26.18
C ASN A 138 -51.09 35.28 -25.50
N LYS A 139 -50.23 35.97 -26.27
CA LYS A 139 -49.98 37.43 -26.37
C LYS A 139 -49.13 38.09 -25.28
N SER A 140 -48.30 39.12 -25.53
CA SER A 140 -47.60 39.75 -26.68
C SER A 140 -47.28 41.18 -26.23
N GLY A 141 -46.14 41.73 -26.63
CA GLY A 141 -45.80 43.17 -26.55
C GLY A 141 -44.41 43.39 -25.98
N MET A 142 -43.34 43.52 -26.80
CA MET A 142 -42.89 44.71 -27.57
C MET A 142 -42.56 45.89 -26.62
N HIS A 143 -41.37 46.48 -26.64
CA HIS A 143 -40.79 47.15 -27.81
C HIS A 143 -39.25 47.27 -27.75
N VAL A 144 -38.70 47.37 -28.96
CA VAL A 144 -37.30 47.44 -29.40
C VAL A 144 -36.86 48.90 -29.50
N ASP A 145 -35.56 49.16 -29.32
CA ASP A 145 -34.81 50.13 -30.15
C ASP A 145 -33.34 49.69 -30.32
N HIS A 146 -32.90 49.68 -31.58
CA HIS A 146 -31.56 49.42 -32.14
C HIS A 146 -31.08 50.74 -32.78
N PRO A 147 -29.76 51.03 -32.98
CA PRO A 147 -29.00 50.49 -34.13
C PRO A 147 -27.49 50.25 -33.86
N GLU A 148 -26.91 49.12 -34.28
CA GLU A 148 -26.11 48.87 -35.51
C GLU A 148 -24.68 49.43 -35.49
N GLU A 149 -23.68 48.53 -35.43
CA GLU A 149 -22.65 48.42 -36.50
C GLU A 149 -21.80 47.12 -36.39
N ASP A 150 -21.63 46.50 -37.56
CA ASP A 150 -20.55 45.62 -38.05
C ASP A 150 -20.22 44.22 -37.48
N LYS A 151 -20.79 43.22 -38.17
CA LYS A 151 -20.13 42.12 -38.92
C LYS A 151 -18.82 41.53 -38.35
N LYS A 152 -18.90 40.25 -37.92
CA LYS A 152 -18.28 39.11 -38.64
C LYS A 152 -18.59 37.78 -37.96
N SER A 153 -19.10 36.85 -38.78
CA SER A 153 -19.13 35.43 -38.50
C SER A 153 -17.73 34.93 -38.15
N THR A 154 -17.58 34.27 -37.01
CA THR A 154 -16.45 33.36 -36.83
C THR A 154 -16.93 32.14 -36.06
N THR A 155 -16.98 31.03 -36.77
CA THR A 155 -17.01 29.68 -36.23
C THR A 155 -15.93 29.52 -35.15
N PRO A 156 -16.19 28.79 -34.05
CA PRO A 156 -15.17 28.53 -33.05
C PRO A 156 -14.02 27.76 -33.70
N LYS A 157 -12.83 28.34 -33.63
CA LYS A 157 -11.61 27.76 -34.21
C LYS A 157 -11.27 26.46 -33.48
N LYS A 158 -10.77 25.48 -34.24
CA LYS A 158 -10.37 24.11 -33.85
C LYS A 158 -9.51 24.01 -32.56
N TRP A 159 -8.89 25.10 -32.10
CA TRP A 159 -8.11 25.15 -30.86
C TRP A 159 -8.95 25.24 -29.57
N GLU A 160 -10.25 25.54 -29.65
CA GLU A 160 -11.14 25.61 -28.46
C GLU A 160 -11.73 24.24 -28.06
N ILE A 161 -11.81 23.28 -28.99
CA ILE A 161 -12.26 21.89 -28.70
C ILE A 161 -11.17 21.10 -27.95
N ASP A 162 -9.89 21.37 -28.22
CA ASP A 162 -8.75 20.72 -27.54
C ASP A 162 -8.59 21.10 -26.06
N LYS A 163 -9.18 22.23 -25.62
CA LYS A 163 -9.17 22.63 -24.20
C LYS A 163 -10.27 21.95 -23.37
N LEU A 164 -11.34 21.46 -23.99
CA LEU A 164 -12.43 20.76 -23.29
C LEU A 164 -12.26 19.23 -23.29
N GLN A 165 -11.43 18.67 -24.17
CA GLN A 165 -11.07 17.23 -24.15
C GLN A 165 -10.01 16.87 -23.10
N ASN A 166 -9.33 17.87 -22.51
CA ASN A 166 -8.31 17.67 -21.47
C ASN A 166 -8.85 17.70 -20.02
N ILE A 167 -10.18 17.76 -19.83
CA ILE A 167 -10.83 17.70 -18.50
C ILE A 167 -11.53 16.34 -18.27
N ILE A 168 -11.61 15.49 -19.30
CA ILE A 168 -12.01 14.09 -19.11
C ILE A 168 -10.75 13.31 -18.72
N PRO A 169 -10.64 12.73 -17.50
CA PRO A 169 -9.54 11.85 -17.20
C PRO A 169 -9.55 10.74 -18.25
N ARG A 170 -8.46 10.63 -19.04
CA ARG A 170 -8.24 9.45 -19.89
C ARG A 170 -8.54 8.23 -19.02
N PRO A 171 -9.32 7.24 -19.50
CA PRO A 171 -9.45 5.99 -18.77
C PRO A 171 -8.03 5.54 -18.46
N ARG A 172 -7.71 5.37 -17.17
CA ARG A 172 -6.40 4.82 -16.79
C ARG A 172 -6.25 3.56 -17.64
N PRO A 173 -5.12 3.35 -18.33
CA PRO A 173 -4.89 2.09 -18.99
C PRO A 173 -5.21 1.01 -17.95
N SER A 174 -6.16 0.13 -18.30
CA SER A 174 -6.55 -0.97 -17.43
C SER A 174 -5.26 -1.60 -16.91
N PRO A 175 -5.10 -1.81 -15.58
CA PRO A 175 -3.86 -2.35 -15.04
C PRO A 175 -3.54 -3.61 -15.86
N GLN A 176 -2.48 -3.54 -16.67
CA GLN A 176 -2.11 -4.66 -17.53
C GLN A 176 -1.88 -5.83 -16.59
N LYS A 177 -2.75 -6.84 -16.68
CA LYS A 177 -2.66 -8.03 -15.86
C LYS A 177 -1.38 -8.73 -16.30
N ARG A 178 -0.31 -8.56 -15.51
CA ARG A 178 0.99 -9.15 -15.84
C ARG A 178 0.81 -10.67 -15.95
N ILE A 179 1.15 -11.19 -17.13
CA ILE A 179 1.01 -12.62 -17.44
C ILE A 179 2.10 -13.37 -16.66
N ILE A 180 1.69 -14.42 -15.95
CA ILE A 180 2.60 -15.35 -15.29
C ILE A 180 2.77 -16.56 -16.20
N VAL A 181 3.99 -16.84 -16.61
CA VAL A 181 4.32 -17.99 -17.46
C VAL A 181 5.19 -18.99 -16.71
N PRO A 182 5.04 -20.30 -16.96
CA PRO A 182 6.04 -21.29 -16.56
C PRO A 182 7.37 -21.02 -17.26
N HIS A 183 8.50 -21.28 -16.58
CA HIS A 183 9.85 -21.13 -17.16
C HIS A 183 10.02 -21.91 -18.49
N THR A 184 9.37 -23.07 -18.63
CA THR A 184 9.45 -23.91 -19.84
C THR A 184 8.93 -23.23 -21.11
N VAL A 185 8.15 -22.15 -20.99
CA VAL A 185 7.62 -21.40 -22.14
C VAL A 185 8.63 -20.37 -22.67
N LEU A 186 9.64 -19.99 -21.86
CA LEU A 186 10.61 -18.96 -22.25
C LEU A 186 11.59 -19.47 -23.31
N GLY A 187 12.06 -20.72 -23.20
CA GLY A 187 13.09 -21.27 -24.07
C GLY A 187 14.38 -20.42 -24.08
N ASN A 188 14.95 -20.23 -25.27
CA ASN A 188 16.17 -19.44 -25.47
C ASN A 188 15.92 -17.93 -25.30
N ARG A 189 16.95 -17.22 -24.85
CA ARG A 189 16.97 -15.76 -24.78
C ARG A 189 16.64 -15.14 -26.13
N SER A 190 15.76 -14.14 -26.13
CA SER A 190 15.29 -13.45 -27.34
C SER A 190 15.01 -11.98 -27.06
N PHE A 191 15.37 -11.10 -27.99
CA PHE A 191 15.06 -9.66 -27.92
C PHE A 191 13.55 -9.38 -28.00
N ALA A 192 12.75 -10.35 -28.47
CA ALA A 192 11.30 -10.22 -28.55
C ALA A 192 10.59 -10.42 -27.20
N HIS A 193 11.28 -10.94 -26.18
CA HIS A 193 10.67 -11.17 -24.88
C HIS A 193 10.51 -9.87 -24.08
N ASP A 194 9.30 -9.63 -23.56
CA ASP A 194 9.06 -8.57 -22.59
C ASP A 194 9.70 -8.95 -21.25
N LEU A 195 10.76 -8.25 -20.86
CA LEU A 195 11.50 -8.50 -19.62
C LEU A 195 10.66 -8.32 -18.34
N ASN A 196 9.49 -7.67 -18.44
CA ASN A 196 8.54 -7.51 -17.34
C ASN A 196 7.58 -8.69 -17.17
N THR A 197 7.67 -9.70 -18.04
CA THR A 197 6.90 -10.95 -17.94
C THR A 197 7.22 -11.66 -16.63
N LEU A 198 6.20 -12.07 -15.88
CA LEU A 198 6.37 -12.80 -14.63
C LEU A 198 6.64 -14.27 -14.92
N VAL A 199 7.65 -14.83 -14.26
CA VAL A 199 8.06 -16.23 -14.40
C VAL A 199 7.71 -16.96 -13.12
N LYS A 200 6.94 -18.04 -13.23
CA LYS A 200 6.54 -18.83 -12.07
C LYS A 200 7.76 -19.53 -11.45
N CYS A 201 8.02 -19.28 -10.18
CA CYS A 201 9.00 -20.02 -9.40
C CYS A 201 8.60 -21.49 -9.28
N THR A 202 9.58 -22.38 -9.47
CA THR A 202 9.39 -23.83 -9.34
C THR A 202 9.94 -24.27 -7.97
N PRO A 203 9.19 -25.01 -7.14
CA PRO A 203 9.77 -25.58 -5.92
C PRO A 203 10.83 -26.63 -6.27
N PHE A 204 11.89 -26.74 -5.48
CA PHE A 204 12.95 -27.73 -5.72
C PHE A 204 12.41 -29.17 -5.74
N SER A 205 11.47 -29.48 -4.85
CA SER A 205 10.77 -30.78 -4.82
C SER A 205 10.00 -31.07 -6.10
N GLY A 206 9.57 -30.04 -6.84
CA GLY A 206 8.92 -30.20 -8.14
C GLY A 206 9.85 -30.67 -9.26
N LEU A 207 11.17 -30.72 -9.01
CA LEU A 207 12.20 -31.25 -9.91
C LEU A 207 12.98 -32.40 -9.28
N ASP A 208 12.46 -33.02 -8.21
CA ASP A 208 13.16 -34.04 -7.42
C ASP A 208 14.54 -33.59 -6.94
N ARG A 209 14.66 -32.30 -6.58
CA ARG A 209 15.88 -31.68 -6.07
C ARG A 209 15.67 -31.14 -4.66
N ILE A 210 16.77 -30.91 -3.97
CA ILE A 210 16.82 -30.18 -2.71
C ILE A 210 17.31 -28.74 -2.95
N GLN A 211 16.89 -27.81 -2.10
CA GLN A 211 17.41 -26.44 -2.14
C GLN A 211 18.92 -26.43 -1.77
N PRO A 212 19.72 -25.52 -2.35
CA PRO A 212 21.17 -25.54 -2.20
C PRO A 212 21.69 -25.17 -0.80
N PHE A 213 20.86 -24.50 0.01
CA PHE A 213 21.19 -24.08 1.38
C PHE A 213 19.89 -23.84 2.15
N THR A 214 19.92 -23.94 3.49
CA THR A 214 18.77 -23.55 4.32
C THR A 214 18.72 -22.05 4.50
N VAL A 215 17.52 -21.51 4.72
CA VAL A 215 17.32 -20.06 4.91
C VAL A 215 16.54 -19.84 6.19
N THR A 216 17.03 -18.95 7.03
CA THR A 216 16.32 -18.45 8.20
C THR A 216 16.20 -16.94 8.12
N ILE A 217 15.00 -16.38 8.23
CA ILE A 217 14.77 -14.93 8.16
C ILE A 217 14.25 -14.43 9.51
N ALA A 218 14.91 -13.42 10.07
CA ALA A 218 14.49 -12.77 11.30
C ALA A 218 13.18 -11.99 11.13
N THR A 219 12.30 -12.03 12.14
CA THR A 219 11.03 -11.27 12.13
C THR A 219 11.24 -9.77 12.01
N ASN A 220 12.28 -9.23 12.65
CA ASN A 220 12.66 -7.81 12.56
C ASN A 220 13.06 -7.41 11.13
N CYS A 221 13.73 -8.31 10.39
CA CYS A 221 14.03 -8.10 8.98
C CYS A 221 12.75 -8.04 8.14
N LEU A 222 11.88 -9.05 8.26
CA LEU A 222 10.61 -9.10 7.53
C LEU A 222 9.70 -7.92 7.84
N LEU A 223 9.68 -7.45 9.09
CA LEU A 223 8.91 -6.28 9.49
C LEU A 223 9.37 -5.02 8.74
N LEU A 224 10.69 -4.79 8.62
CA LEU A 224 11.21 -3.63 7.90
C LEU A 224 10.93 -3.73 6.39
N VAL A 225 11.09 -4.92 5.81
CA VAL A 225 10.71 -5.19 4.41
C VAL A 225 9.22 -4.92 4.20
N ASP A 226 8.35 -5.45 5.07
CA ASP A 226 6.91 -5.23 5.01
C ASP A 226 6.58 -3.74 5.04
N PHE A 227 7.16 -3.04 6.03
CA PHE A 227 6.93 -1.63 6.25
C PHE A 227 7.34 -0.81 5.02
N HIS A 228 8.56 -1.02 4.52
CA HIS A 228 9.08 -0.32 3.35
C HIS A 228 8.23 -0.54 2.09
N CYS A 229 7.82 -1.79 1.85
CA CYS A 229 6.99 -2.14 0.69
C CYS A 229 5.55 -1.59 0.80
N HIS A 230 5.03 -1.41 2.01
CA HIS A 230 3.68 -0.89 2.21
C HIS A 230 3.58 0.62 2.11
N ILE A 231 4.58 1.36 2.60
CA ILE A 231 4.50 2.83 2.68
C ILE A 231 4.69 3.47 1.30
N ILE A 232 5.54 2.90 0.45
CA ILE A 232 5.82 3.42 -0.90
C ILE A 232 4.86 2.76 -1.90
N LYS A 233 4.14 3.57 -2.68
CA LYS A 233 3.17 3.07 -3.70
C LYS A 233 3.85 2.42 -4.91
N ASN A 234 5.11 2.73 -5.06
CA ASN A 234 5.98 2.41 -6.16
C ASN A 234 6.85 1.21 -5.82
N GLU A 235 7.52 0.66 -6.83
CA GLU A 235 8.46 -0.43 -6.59
C GLU A 235 9.67 0.09 -5.82
N VAL A 236 10.03 -0.65 -4.78
CA VAL A 236 11.17 -0.34 -3.91
C VAL A 236 12.17 -1.47 -3.93
N VAL A 237 13.41 -1.17 -3.58
CA VAL A 237 14.50 -2.15 -3.48
C VAL A 237 15.28 -1.94 -2.19
N GLY A 238 15.96 -2.99 -1.72
CA GLY A 238 16.90 -2.90 -0.61
C GLY A 238 17.78 -4.14 -0.50
N TYR A 239 18.83 -4.03 0.32
CA TYR A 239 19.75 -5.13 0.61
C TYR A 239 19.25 -5.95 1.81
N LEU A 240 19.65 -7.21 1.84
CA LEU A 240 19.48 -8.10 2.99
C LEU A 240 20.86 -8.38 3.58
N GLY A 241 21.02 -8.07 4.87
CA GLY A 241 22.23 -8.32 5.64
C GLY A 241 22.06 -9.50 6.58
N GLY A 242 23.12 -10.27 6.75
CA GLY A 242 23.06 -11.53 7.48
C GLY A 242 24.39 -12.24 7.59
N ASN A 243 24.32 -13.53 7.91
CA ASN A 243 25.49 -14.39 8.04
C ASN A 243 25.26 -15.68 7.25
N TRP A 244 26.32 -16.13 6.59
CA TRP A 244 26.40 -17.45 5.97
C TRP A 244 27.19 -18.37 6.88
N ASP A 245 26.54 -19.42 7.38
CA ASP A 245 27.21 -20.48 8.12
C ASP A 245 27.49 -21.66 7.19
N ILE A 246 28.77 -21.81 6.81
CA ILE A 246 29.26 -22.88 5.95
C ILE A 246 29.04 -24.24 6.60
N ALA A 247 29.19 -24.36 7.94
CA ALA A 247 29.15 -25.65 8.61
C ALA A 247 27.74 -26.26 8.62
N SER A 248 26.72 -25.44 8.86
CA SER A 248 25.32 -25.88 8.81
C SER A 248 24.64 -25.68 7.44
N HIS A 249 25.36 -25.11 6.46
CA HIS A 249 24.81 -24.68 5.19
C HIS A 249 23.56 -23.79 5.34
N ASN A 250 23.59 -22.87 6.32
CA ASN A 250 22.47 -22.02 6.67
C ASN A 250 22.73 -20.54 6.41
N LEU A 251 21.86 -19.91 5.63
CA LEU A 251 21.83 -18.48 5.40
C LEU A 251 20.88 -17.81 6.39
N ALA A 252 21.44 -17.11 7.37
CA ALA A 252 20.66 -16.32 8.33
C ALA A 252 20.51 -14.89 7.81
N VAL A 253 19.29 -14.51 7.42
CA VAL A 253 18.92 -13.15 7.01
C VAL A 253 18.42 -12.39 8.23
N LEU A 254 19.21 -11.45 8.72
CA LEU A 254 19.01 -10.83 10.04
C LEU A 254 18.42 -9.43 9.95
N GLN A 255 18.74 -8.67 8.91
CA GLN A 255 18.31 -7.28 8.79
C GLN A 255 18.12 -6.85 7.34
N ALA A 256 17.15 -5.96 7.11
CA ALA A 256 16.96 -5.30 5.83
C ALA A 256 17.59 -3.90 5.82
N PHE A 257 18.10 -3.50 4.66
CA PHE A 257 18.72 -2.19 4.42
C PHE A 257 18.03 -1.57 3.19
N PRO A 258 16.92 -0.85 3.38
CA PRO A 258 16.19 -0.22 2.29
C PRO A 258 17.02 0.83 1.53
N CYS A 259 16.92 0.88 0.20
CA CYS A 259 17.60 1.89 -0.60
C CYS A 259 16.78 3.19 -0.67
N ARG A 260 17.39 4.30 -0.22
CA ARG A 260 16.77 5.64 -0.10
C ARG A 260 17.03 6.60 -1.27
N SER A 261 17.38 6.10 -2.46
CA SER A 261 17.69 6.96 -3.61
C SER A 261 16.49 7.15 -4.54
N GLY A 262 16.32 8.37 -5.06
CA GLY A 262 15.40 8.67 -6.15
C GLY A 262 15.98 8.26 -7.51
N LEU A 263 15.12 7.97 -8.48
CA LEU A 263 15.51 7.59 -9.85
C LEU A 263 16.43 8.63 -10.51
N GLY A 264 17.55 8.17 -11.10
CA GLY A 264 18.44 8.98 -11.94
C GLY A 264 19.48 9.80 -11.17
N ASP A 265 19.41 9.82 -9.84
CA ASP A 265 20.40 10.45 -8.98
C ASP A 265 21.53 9.46 -8.67
N LYS A 266 22.43 9.29 -9.63
CA LYS A 266 23.58 8.38 -9.51
C LYS A 266 24.47 8.72 -8.32
N ASP A 267 24.60 10.02 -8.01
CA ASP A 267 25.40 10.49 -6.88
C ASP A 267 24.74 10.10 -5.54
N SER A 268 23.42 10.22 -5.44
CA SER A 268 22.67 9.74 -4.28
C SER A 268 22.68 8.22 -4.15
N ALA A 269 22.60 7.47 -5.25
CA ALA A 269 22.69 6.00 -5.21
C ALA A 269 24.04 5.52 -4.64
N ALA A 270 25.16 6.05 -5.14
CA ALA A 270 26.48 5.71 -4.63
C ALA A 270 26.64 6.06 -3.14
N ARG A 271 26.10 7.21 -2.72
CA ARG A 271 26.13 7.61 -1.30
C ARG A 271 25.28 6.71 -0.41
N VAL A 272 24.08 6.33 -0.85
CA VAL A 272 23.19 5.40 -0.13
C VAL A 272 23.85 4.03 0.00
N GLU A 273 24.48 3.54 -1.07
CA GLU A 273 25.22 2.29 -1.04
C GLU A 273 26.39 2.38 -0.05
N ASP A 274 27.21 3.41 -0.11
CA ASP A 274 28.31 3.61 0.85
C ASP A 274 27.83 3.66 2.32
N GLU A 275 26.68 4.29 2.58
CA GLU A 275 26.04 4.30 3.90
C GLU A 275 25.62 2.90 4.35
N ILE A 276 25.00 2.12 3.45
CA ILE A 276 24.58 0.74 3.71
C ILE A 276 25.80 -0.15 3.98
N ARG A 277 26.87 -0.04 3.18
CA ARG A 277 28.13 -0.77 3.38
C ARG A 277 28.70 -0.50 4.77
N ARG A 278 28.83 0.78 5.15
CA ARG A 278 29.30 1.16 6.50
C ARG A 278 28.39 0.65 7.61
N SER A 279 27.09 0.54 7.36
CA SER A 279 26.12 0.03 8.33
C SER A 279 26.23 -1.49 8.52
N LEU A 280 26.44 -2.23 7.43
CA LEU A 280 26.74 -3.67 7.44
C LEU A 280 28.04 -3.95 8.22
N GLU A 281 29.12 -3.23 7.91
CA GLU A 281 30.42 -3.36 8.59
C GLU A 281 30.31 -3.12 10.10
N ARG A 282 29.64 -2.03 10.51
CA ARG A 282 29.42 -1.70 11.93
C ARG A 282 28.63 -2.76 12.70
N ARG A 283 27.81 -3.55 12.00
CA ARG A 283 26.97 -4.61 12.58
C ARG A 283 27.57 -6.01 12.39
N HIS A 284 28.76 -6.13 11.79
CA HIS A 284 29.38 -7.40 11.43
C HIS A 284 28.47 -8.31 10.59
N LEU A 285 27.75 -7.69 9.65
CA LEU A 285 26.87 -8.38 8.71
C LEU A 285 27.49 -8.35 7.31
N SER A 286 27.26 -9.42 6.56
CA SER A 286 27.56 -9.49 5.14
C SER A 286 26.28 -9.27 4.33
N VAL A 287 26.41 -8.80 3.09
CA VAL A 287 25.29 -8.86 2.14
C VAL A 287 25.00 -10.34 1.86
N VAL A 288 23.76 -10.75 2.04
CA VAL A 288 23.29 -12.13 1.82
C VAL A 288 22.15 -12.20 0.80
N GLY A 289 21.74 -11.07 0.26
CA GLY A 289 20.66 -11.00 -0.70
C GLY A 289 20.08 -9.62 -0.87
N TRP A 290 18.91 -9.59 -1.46
CA TRP A 290 18.18 -8.38 -1.79
C TRP A 290 16.68 -8.61 -1.75
N TYR A 291 15.95 -7.52 -1.65
CA TYR A 291 14.51 -7.57 -1.81
C TYR A 291 14.00 -6.44 -2.68
N HIS A 292 12.84 -6.67 -3.27
CA HIS A 292 12.06 -5.62 -3.91
C HIS A 292 10.55 -5.85 -3.73
N SER A 293 9.77 -4.82 -4.07
CA SER A 293 8.31 -4.91 -3.98
C SER A 293 7.65 -5.09 -5.33
N HIS A 294 6.62 -5.92 -5.37
CA HIS A 294 5.60 -5.92 -6.42
C HIS A 294 4.31 -5.36 -5.82
N PRO A 295 4.09 -4.03 -5.82
CA PRO A 295 3.07 -3.42 -4.97
C PRO A 295 1.67 -3.98 -5.17
N THR A 296 1.26 -4.25 -6.42
CA THR A 296 -0.12 -4.58 -6.79
C THR A 296 -0.28 -5.87 -7.58
N PHE A 297 0.81 -6.60 -7.78
CA PHE A 297 0.85 -7.81 -8.59
C PHE A 297 1.65 -8.92 -7.89
N PRO A 298 1.48 -10.19 -8.29
CA PRO A 298 2.02 -11.34 -7.54
C PRO A 298 3.54 -11.28 -7.32
N ALA A 299 4.00 -11.85 -6.21
CA ALA A 299 5.41 -11.87 -5.82
C ALA A 299 6.30 -12.79 -6.69
N GLN A 300 5.85 -13.18 -7.89
CA GLN A 300 6.66 -13.95 -8.83
C GLN A 300 7.74 -13.04 -9.46
N PRO A 301 8.97 -13.49 -9.71
CA PRO A 301 10.00 -12.69 -10.35
C PRO A 301 9.65 -12.40 -11.81
N THR A 302 10.06 -11.24 -12.32
CA THR A 302 10.08 -10.97 -13.76
C THR A 302 11.30 -11.60 -14.43
N ILE A 303 11.32 -11.70 -15.76
CA ILE A 303 12.54 -12.10 -16.50
C ILE A 303 13.72 -11.19 -16.13
N LYS A 304 13.49 -9.88 -15.98
CA LYS A 304 14.51 -8.94 -15.51
C LYS A 304 15.05 -9.33 -14.12
N ASP A 305 14.16 -9.67 -13.19
CA ASP A 305 14.58 -10.05 -11.83
C ASP A 305 15.36 -11.38 -11.83
N VAL A 306 14.99 -12.32 -12.71
CA VAL A 306 15.73 -13.59 -12.91
C VAL A 306 17.16 -13.33 -13.41
N ASP A 307 17.33 -12.45 -14.39
CA ASP A 307 18.66 -12.09 -14.90
C ASP A 307 19.50 -11.38 -13.83
N SER A 308 18.91 -10.40 -13.13
CA SER A 308 19.57 -9.70 -12.03
C SER A 308 19.99 -10.65 -10.90
N GLN A 309 19.10 -11.55 -10.47
CA GLN A 309 19.43 -12.54 -9.45
C GLN A 309 20.55 -13.50 -9.89
N MET A 310 20.58 -13.91 -11.16
CA MET A 310 21.68 -14.73 -11.69
C MET A 310 23.01 -13.99 -11.63
N GLU A 311 23.03 -12.72 -12.04
CA GLU A 311 24.22 -11.87 -11.97
C GLU A 311 24.72 -11.76 -10.52
N TYR A 312 23.84 -11.49 -9.55
CA TYR A 312 24.23 -11.36 -8.15
C TYR A 312 24.75 -12.67 -7.57
N GLN A 313 24.15 -13.80 -7.92
CA GLN A 313 24.66 -15.12 -7.52
C GLN A 313 26.05 -15.41 -8.08
N ILE A 314 26.33 -14.98 -9.31
CA ILE A 314 27.65 -15.15 -9.93
C ILE A 314 28.67 -14.26 -9.23
N THR A 315 28.34 -12.98 -9.02
CA THR A 315 29.23 -12.03 -8.34
C THR A 315 29.53 -12.45 -6.91
N MET A 316 28.53 -12.93 -6.17
CA MET A 316 28.70 -13.39 -4.78
C MET A 316 29.24 -14.81 -4.66
N LYS A 317 29.53 -15.50 -5.77
CA LYS A 317 30.14 -16.83 -5.74
C LYS A 317 31.54 -16.80 -5.13
N GLY A 318 32.27 -15.70 -5.34
CA GLY A 318 33.67 -15.57 -4.97
C GLY A 318 34.59 -16.49 -5.78
N ASP A 319 35.90 -16.33 -5.59
CA ASP A 319 36.93 -17.12 -6.29
C ASP A 319 37.17 -18.52 -5.68
N SER A 320 36.57 -18.81 -4.53
CA SER A 320 36.78 -20.05 -3.78
C SER A 320 35.54 -20.43 -2.96
N ASP A 321 35.43 -21.69 -2.57
CA ASP A 321 34.34 -22.16 -1.68
C ASP A 321 34.35 -21.43 -0.33
N SER A 322 35.51 -20.95 0.13
CA SER A 322 35.63 -20.17 1.38
C SER A 322 35.14 -18.73 1.26
N SER A 323 35.11 -18.16 0.06
CA SER A 323 34.59 -16.82 -0.21
C SER A 323 33.15 -16.83 -0.71
N TYR A 324 32.57 -18.03 -0.90
CA TYR A 324 31.19 -18.20 -1.31
C TYR A 324 30.21 -17.64 -0.27
N THR A 325 29.34 -16.73 -0.72
CA THR A 325 28.18 -16.28 0.05
C THR A 325 26.92 -16.47 -0.79
N PRO A 326 25.93 -17.27 -0.36
CA PRO A 326 24.68 -17.37 -1.08
C PRO A 326 23.98 -16.03 -1.22
N CYS A 327 23.39 -15.78 -2.39
CA CYS A 327 22.55 -14.62 -2.65
C CYS A 327 21.08 -15.04 -2.70
N LEU A 328 20.26 -14.49 -1.81
CA LEU A 328 18.81 -14.71 -1.79
C LEU A 328 18.06 -13.53 -2.43
N GLY A 329 17.15 -13.83 -3.37
CA GLY A 329 16.17 -12.84 -3.85
C GLY A 329 14.87 -12.95 -3.05
N LEU A 330 14.33 -11.83 -2.57
CA LEU A 330 13.06 -11.77 -1.84
C LEU A 330 12.09 -10.77 -2.50
N ILE A 331 10.88 -11.21 -2.82
CA ILE A 331 9.85 -10.34 -3.39
C ILE A 331 8.70 -10.20 -2.40
N CYS A 332 8.38 -8.96 -2.03
CA CYS A 332 7.22 -8.64 -1.21
C CYS A 332 6.08 -8.09 -2.07
N SER A 333 4.90 -8.68 -1.97
CA SER A 333 3.70 -8.20 -2.67
C SER A 333 2.60 -7.80 -1.67
N PRO A 334 2.55 -6.51 -1.28
CA PRO A 334 1.65 -6.04 -0.22
C PRO A 334 0.19 -5.90 -0.64
N TYR A 335 -0.08 -5.57 -1.91
CA TYR A 335 -1.42 -5.27 -2.41
C TYR A 335 -1.80 -6.10 -3.64
N ASP A 336 -1.34 -7.36 -3.72
CA ASP A 336 -1.80 -8.29 -4.76
C ASP A 336 -3.34 -8.38 -4.76
N ASN A 337 -3.94 -7.93 -5.85
CA ASN A 337 -5.40 -7.93 -6.01
C ASN A 337 -5.95 -9.34 -6.24
N GLN A 338 -5.10 -10.32 -6.55
CA GLN A 338 -5.52 -11.70 -6.80
C GLN A 338 -5.64 -12.52 -5.52
N ARG A 339 -5.14 -12.02 -4.37
CA ARG A 339 -5.20 -12.73 -3.10
C ARG A 339 -6.26 -12.19 -2.14
N PRO A 340 -7.04 -13.09 -1.48
CA PRO A 340 -8.08 -12.68 -0.55
C PRO A 340 -7.53 -12.26 0.83
N ALA A 341 -6.43 -12.87 1.28
CA ALA A 341 -5.81 -12.60 2.59
C ALA A 341 -5.22 -11.19 2.64
N THR A 342 -5.36 -10.42 3.71
CA THR A 342 -4.86 -9.02 3.86
C THR A 342 -3.35 -8.88 4.12
N GLU A 343 -2.67 -10.01 4.29
CA GLU A 343 -1.22 -10.10 4.49
C GLU A 343 -0.49 -9.89 3.15
N ALA A 344 0.75 -9.40 3.24
CA ALA A 344 1.64 -9.38 2.08
C ALA A 344 2.05 -10.80 1.68
N ASP A 345 2.29 -11.02 0.39
CA ASP A 345 3.08 -12.19 -0.03
C ASP A 345 4.55 -11.95 0.18
N TYR A 346 5.25 -13.04 0.43
CA TYR A 346 6.69 -13.09 0.33
C TYR A 346 7.07 -14.28 -0.51
N LEU A 347 7.90 -14.05 -1.52
CA LEU A 347 8.54 -15.11 -2.29
C LEU A 347 10.04 -14.98 -2.18
N ALA A 348 10.67 -15.90 -1.47
CA ALA A 348 12.11 -16.10 -1.52
C ALA A 348 12.45 -17.02 -2.70
N TYR A 349 13.45 -16.66 -3.49
CA TYR A 349 13.84 -17.42 -4.67
C TYR A 349 15.36 -17.39 -4.90
N TRP A 350 15.82 -18.42 -5.60
CA TRP A 350 17.18 -18.61 -6.08
C TRP A 350 17.11 -19.07 -7.53
N VAL A 351 18.01 -18.63 -8.40
CA VAL A 351 17.95 -18.98 -9.83
C VAL A 351 18.92 -20.10 -10.14
N MET A 352 18.38 -21.24 -10.57
CA MET A 352 19.16 -22.35 -11.11
C MET A 352 19.76 -21.97 -12.46
N PRO A 353 21.08 -22.07 -12.65
CA PRO A 353 21.72 -21.83 -13.93
C PRO A 353 21.13 -22.69 -15.04
N PRO A 354 21.10 -22.20 -16.29
CA PRO A 354 20.78 -23.02 -17.43
C PRO A 354 21.68 -24.27 -17.47
N PRO A 355 21.17 -25.43 -17.92
CA PRO A 355 22.00 -26.61 -18.12
C PRO A 355 23.14 -26.33 -19.10
N GLU A 356 24.30 -26.98 -18.91
CA GLU A 356 25.48 -26.78 -19.78
C GLU A 356 25.19 -27.05 -21.26
N HIS A 357 24.25 -27.96 -21.57
CA HIS A 357 23.85 -28.28 -22.93
C HIS A 357 22.89 -27.25 -23.56
N ARG A 358 22.41 -26.25 -22.79
CA ARG A 358 21.54 -25.15 -23.24
C ARG A 358 21.90 -23.83 -22.57
N PRO A 359 23.12 -23.31 -22.79
CA PRO A 359 23.62 -22.12 -22.10
C PRO A 359 22.87 -20.82 -22.49
N HIS A 360 22.13 -20.84 -23.60
CA HIS A 360 21.37 -19.70 -24.10
C HIS A 360 19.97 -19.55 -23.51
N GLU A 361 19.51 -20.49 -22.68
CA GLU A 361 18.22 -20.36 -21.97
C GLU A 361 18.32 -19.32 -20.82
N TYR A 362 17.16 -18.86 -20.34
CA TYR A 362 17.11 -18.11 -19.08
C TYR A 362 17.36 -19.05 -17.90
N GLY A 363 17.96 -18.52 -16.83
CA GLY A 363 18.01 -19.24 -15.56
C GLY A 363 16.60 -19.56 -15.06
N ARG A 364 16.46 -20.66 -14.32
CA ARG A 364 15.16 -21.09 -13.77
C ARG A 364 14.98 -20.55 -12.35
N PRO A 365 13.98 -19.68 -12.09
CA PRO A 365 13.71 -19.25 -10.73
C PRO A 365 13.13 -20.40 -9.90
N MET A 366 13.80 -20.72 -8.80
CA MET A 366 13.45 -21.76 -7.86
C MET A 366 12.93 -21.15 -6.58
N GLN A 367 11.78 -21.61 -6.10
CA GLN A 367 11.24 -21.16 -4.82
C GLN A 367 12.09 -21.71 -3.68
N MET A 368 12.58 -20.82 -2.82
CA MET A 368 13.31 -21.16 -1.60
C MET A 368 12.33 -21.27 -0.44
N ILE A 369 12.43 -22.35 0.33
CA ILE A 369 11.71 -22.49 1.60
C ILE A 369 12.60 -21.93 2.70
N TYR A 370 12.02 -21.14 3.59
CA TYR A 370 12.71 -20.52 4.72
C TYR A 370 11.94 -20.71 6.02
N SER A 371 12.67 -20.75 7.13
CA SER A 371 12.14 -20.68 8.49
C SER A 371 12.18 -19.24 9.00
N ILE A 372 11.27 -18.91 9.92
CA ILE A 372 11.23 -17.61 10.58
C ILE A 372 11.95 -17.72 11.93
N ALA A 373 12.96 -16.88 12.14
CA ALA A 373 13.56 -16.67 13.46
C ALA A 373 12.79 -15.56 14.18
N HIS A 374 12.13 -15.91 15.28
CA HIS A 374 11.35 -14.96 16.07
C HIS A 374 12.26 -14.15 16.99
N ASP A 375 12.29 -12.84 16.78
CA ASP A 375 12.97 -11.90 17.66
C ASP A 375 12.14 -11.67 18.93
N SER A 376 12.79 -11.63 20.09
CA SER A 376 12.13 -11.38 21.37
C SER A 376 11.66 -9.93 21.53
N PHE A 377 12.22 -8.99 20.76
CA PHE A 377 11.91 -7.57 20.83
C PHE A 377 12.23 -6.85 19.52
N LEU A 378 11.60 -5.69 19.32
CA LEU A 378 11.97 -4.74 18.26
C LEU A 378 13.27 -4.05 18.66
N THR A 379 14.29 -4.09 17.79
CA THR A 379 15.53 -3.36 18.05
C THR A 379 15.32 -1.86 17.93
N GLN A 380 16.06 -1.07 18.72
CA GLN A 380 16.00 0.39 18.63
C GLN A 380 16.41 0.90 17.24
N ASP A 381 17.41 0.26 16.64
CA ASP A 381 17.83 0.49 15.27
C ASP A 381 16.69 0.31 14.26
N LEU A 382 15.91 -0.76 14.39
CA LEU A 382 14.76 -1.00 13.52
C LEU A 382 13.70 0.10 13.67
N LEU A 383 13.40 0.52 14.90
CA LEU A 383 12.46 1.60 15.16
C LEU A 383 12.94 2.91 14.55
N MET A 384 14.23 3.24 14.69
CA MET A 384 14.84 4.42 14.09
C MET A 384 14.75 4.38 12.57
N GLU A 385 15.06 3.24 11.94
CA GLU A 385 14.90 3.04 10.50
C GLU A 385 13.46 3.32 10.09
N MET A 386 12.48 2.65 10.70
CA MET A 386 11.04 2.84 10.39
C MET A 386 10.59 4.31 10.54
N VAL A 387 11.08 4.99 11.59
CA VAL A 387 10.82 6.41 11.84
C VAL A 387 11.40 7.28 10.73
N MET A 388 12.66 7.08 10.34
CA MET A 388 13.29 7.84 9.27
C MET A 388 12.52 7.68 7.95
N TYR A 389 12.15 6.46 7.57
CA TYR A 389 11.38 6.23 6.34
C TYR A 389 10.00 6.88 6.39
N PHE A 390 9.35 6.90 7.55
CA PHE A 390 8.06 7.58 7.68
C PHE A 390 8.18 9.09 7.48
N LEU A 391 9.27 9.70 7.94
CA LEU A 391 9.55 11.12 7.78
C LEU A 391 9.96 11.47 6.34
N ASP A 392 10.89 10.70 5.74
CA ASP A 392 11.36 10.90 4.36
C ASP A 392 10.24 10.73 3.32
N MET A 393 9.24 9.90 3.61
CA MET A 393 8.05 9.71 2.77
C MET A 393 7.14 10.93 2.64
N THR A 394 7.26 11.92 3.53
CA THR A 394 6.59 13.21 3.33
C THR A 394 7.29 14.07 2.26
N LEU A 395 8.50 13.68 1.83
CA LEU A 395 9.36 14.48 0.97
C LEU A 395 9.68 13.82 -0.39
N VAL A 396 9.70 12.48 -0.51
CA VAL A 396 10.30 11.83 -1.70
C VAL A 396 9.42 10.72 -2.29
N THR A 397 8.75 11.01 -3.41
CA THR A 397 8.11 9.99 -4.25
C THR A 397 8.88 9.84 -5.56
N ASN A 398 9.55 8.69 -5.79
CA ASN A 398 9.42 7.83 -6.99
C ASN A 398 10.69 7.00 -7.32
N ASN A 399 10.53 5.66 -7.23
CA ASN A 399 11.14 4.53 -7.98
C ASN A 399 12.67 4.48 -8.15
N CYS A 400 13.31 3.34 -7.88
CA CYS A 400 14.71 3.07 -8.24
C CYS A 400 14.96 1.57 -8.46
N LYS A 401 15.71 1.20 -9.50
CA LYS A 401 16.30 -0.14 -9.73
C LYS A 401 17.77 0.04 -10.13
N SER A 402 18.69 -0.32 -9.24
CA SER A 402 20.14 -0.52 -9.49
C SER A 402 20.76 -1.11 -8.21
N PHE A 403 21.44 -2.26 -8.29
CA PHE A 403 21.94 -3.07 -7.15
C PHE A 403 23.46 -3.34 -7.20
N LEU A 404 24.21 -2.71 -8.12
CA LEU A 404 25.53 -3.23 -8.53
C LEU A 404 26.77 -2.56 -7.92
N ASN A 405 26.68 -1.58 -7.01
CA ASN A 405 27.90 -0.88 -6.52
C ASN A 405 28.38 -1.33 -5.13
N LEU A 406 27.72 -2.30 -4.46
CA LEU A 406 28.11 -2.78 -3.13
C LEU A 406 28.97 -4.05 -3.13
N LEU A 407 29.27 -4.63 -4.29
CA LEU A 407 29.93 -5.94 -4.44
C LEU A 407 31.38 -5.87 -4.95
N MET A 408 32.03 -4.70 -4.83
CA MET A 408 33.48 -4.52 -5.01
C MET A 408 34.09 -3.99 -3.71
#